data_AF-A0A6S6RYG2-F1
#
_entry.id   AF-A0A6S6RYG2-F1
#
_cell.length_a   1.000
_cell.length_b   1.000
_cell.length_c   1.000
_cell.angle_alpha   90.00
_cell.angle_beta   90.00
_cell.angle_gamma   90.00
#
_symmetry.space_group_name_H-M   'P 1'
#
loop_
_entity.id
_entity.type
_entity.pdbx_description
1 polymer ?
#
loop_
_entity_poly.entity_id
_entity_poly.type
_entity_poly.pdbx_seq_one_letter_code
_entity_poly.pdbx_strand_id
1 'polypeptide(L)'
;MGIPRGPLASLLIGILIALIDSSFAPLTGLALNPARDFGSKLIADLADWGDIALTGERDFPYCIISLTASFFGFILGAFAYSKLIGYHLPIMANQNKKIKAKIIQKNNMK
;
A
#
# COMPACT_ATOMS: atom_id res chain seq x y z
N MET A 1 -11.37 7.10 -6.55
CA MET A 1 -12.38 6.39 -5.74
C MET A 1 -13.20 5.49 -6.66
N GLY A 2 -12.96 4.18 -6.67
CA GLY A 2 -13.82 3.26 -5.92
C GLY A 2 -14.73 2.51 -6.89
N ILE A 3 -14.15 1.71 -7.79
CA ILE A 3 -14.91 0.72 -8.57
C ILE A 3 -15.68 -0.13 -7.55
N PRO A 4 -16.98 -0.43 -7.73
CA PRO A 4 -17.68 -1.34 -6.84
C PRO A 4 -17.02 -2.72 -6.94
N ARG A 5 -15.99 -2.93 -6.12
CA ARG A 5 -15.39 -4.22 -5.90
C ARG A 5 -16.43 -4.96 -5.08
N GLY A 6 -16.90 -6.11 -5.59
CA GLY A 6 -17.95 -6.88 -4.93
C GLY A 6 -17.63 -7.17 -3.45
N PRO A 7 -18.61 -7.64 -2.67
CA PRO A 7 -18.46 -7.83 -1.22
C PRO A 7 -17.26 -8.70 -0.80
N LEU A 8 -16.72 -9.50 -1.72
CA LEU A 8 -15.54 -10.34 -1.50
C LEU A 8 -14.22 -9.56 -1.42
N ALA A 9 -14.12 -8.36 -1.97
CA ALA A 9 -12.83 -7.69 -2.08
C ALA A 9 -12.19 -7.35 -0.72
N SER A 10 -12.99 -6.88 0.24
CA SER A 10 -12.52 -6.63 1.61
C SER A 10 -12.07 -7.92 2.31
N LEU A 11 -12.79 -9.02 2.08
CA LEU A 11 -12.46 -10.33 2.64
C LEU A 11 -11.13 -10.87 2.09
N LEU A 12 -10.92 -10.78 0.77
CA LEU A 12 -9.67 -11.21 0.14
C LEU A 12 -8.47 -10.38 0.62
N ILE A 13 -8.66 -9.07 0.78
CA ILE A 13 -7.62 -8.18 1.30
C ILE A 13 -7.27 -8.54 2.75
N GLY A 14 -8.27 -8.84 3.58
CA GLY A 14 -8.05 -9.29 4.96
C GLY A 14 -7.27 -10.60 5.04
N ILE A 15 -7.64 -11.60 4.23
CA ILE A 15 -6.91 -12.88 4.17
C ILE A 15 -5.47 -12.68 3.69
N LEU A 16 -5.27 -11.85 2.66
CA LEU A 16 -3.94 -11.54 2.14
C LEU A 16 -3.04 -10.95 3.24
N ILE A 17 -3.54 -9.95 3.96
CA ILE A 17 -2.79 -9.31 5.05
C ILE A 17 -2.49 -10.33 6.15
N ALA A 18 -3.47 -11.14 6.56
CA ALA A 18 -3.27 -12.18 7.59
C ALA A 18 -2.19 -13.21 7.21
N LEU A 19 -2.08 -13.58 5.93
CA LEU A 19 -1.06 -14.50 5.46
C LEU A 19 0.33 -13.89 5.44
N ILE A 20 0.43 -12.62 5.01
CA ILE A 20 1.68 -11.85 5.06
C ILE A 20 2.11 -11.74 6.53
N ASP A 21 1.21 -11.32 7.39
CA ASP A 21 1.46 -11.17 8.81
C ASP A 21 1.85 -12.49 9.47
N SER A 22 1.16 -13.59 9.21
CA SER A 22 1.52 -14.91 9.75
C SER A 22 2.94 -15.35 9.34
N SER A 23 3.36 -15.01 8.12
CA SER A 23 4.66 -15.40 7.58
C SER A 23 5.80 -14.49 8.06
N PHE A 24 5.52 -13.20 8.30
CA PHE A 24 6.54 -12.19 8.61
C PHE A 24 6.42 -11.56 10.02
N ALA A 25 5.41 -11.95 10.81
CA ALA A 25 5.19 -11.46 12.17
C ALA A 25 6.42 -11.58 13.09
N PRO A 26 7.19 -12.69 13.09
CA PRO A 26 8.36 -12.82 13.95
C PRO A 26 9.49 -11.83 13.63
N LEU A 27 9.50 -11.24 12.43
CA LEU A 27 10.59 -10.39 11.95
C LEU A 27 10.37 -8.91 12.26
N THR A 28 9.15 -8.40 12.05
CA THR A 28 8.86 -6.95 12.17
C THR A 28 7.50 -6.59 12.78
N GLY A 29 6.74 -7.57 13.30
CA GLY A 29 5.60 -7.30 14.18
C GLY A 29 4.49 -6.40 13.62
N LEU A 30 4.09 -6.58 12.34
CA LEU A 30 2.96 -5.90 11.67
C LEU A 30 3.22 -4.45 11.19
N ALA A 31 4.49 -4.11 10.92
CA ALA A 31 4.99 -2.79 10.50
C ALA A 31 4.47 -2.22 9.15
N LEU A 32 3.45 -2.80 8.53
CA LEU A 32 3.02 -2.52 7.15
C LEU A 32 2.18 -1.24 7.00
N ASN A 33 1.69 -0.67 8.10
CA ASN A 33 0.85 0.52 8.06
C ASN A 33 1.38 1.60 9.01
N PRO A 34 1.93 2.70 8.46
CA PRO A 34 2.56 3.75 9.24
C PRO A 34 1.61 4.36 10.29
N ALA A 35 0.32 4.52 9.97
CA ALA A 35 -0.65 5.10 10.89
C ALA A 35 -1.03 4.14 12.04
N ARG A 36 -1.05 2.83 11.76
CA ARG A 36 -1.34 1.80 12.78
C ARG A 36 -0.21 1.74 13.80
N ASP A 37 1.03 1.72 13.33
CA ASP A 37 2.19 1.52 14.18
C ASP A 37 2.62 2.81 14.87
N PHE A 38 2.61 3.95 14.18
CA PHE A 38 2.92 5.24 14.81
C PHE A 38 1.84 5.67 15.81
N GLY A 39 0.56 5.51 15.48
CA GLY A 39 -0.54 5.92 16.36
C GLY A 39 -0.58 5.15 17.67
N SER A 40 -0.37 3.82 17.62
CA SER A 40 -0.29 3.01 18.84
C SER A 40 0.93 3.35 19.70
N LYS A 41 2.07 3.65 19.07
CA LYS A 41 3.29 4.09 19.75
C LYS A 41 3.16 5.47 20.41
N LEU A 42 2.47 6.42 19.76
CA LEU A 42 2.18 7.73 20.36
C LEU A 42 1.25 7.63 21.58
N ILE A 43 0.25 6.76 21.54
CA ILE A 43 -0.63 6.54 22.69
C ILE A 43 0.13 5.88 23.84
N ALA A 44 1.03 4.93 23.54
CA ALA A 44 1.88 4.31 24.55
C ALA A 44 2.85 5.33 25.19
N ASP A 45 3.46 6.19 24.37
CA ASP A 45 4.32 7.28 24.84
C ASP A 45 3.56 8.24 25.79
N LEU A 46 2.33 8.62 25.42
CA LEU A 46 1.44 9.44 26.28
C LEU A 46 0.92 8.70 27.52
N ALA A 47 0.91 7.35 27.50
CA ALA A 47 0.48 6.51 28.61
C ALA A 47 1.61 6.19 29.60
N ASP A 48 2.66 7.03 29.61
CA ASP A 48 3.81 6.94 30.52
C ASP A 48 4.68 5.69 30.32
N TRP A 49 4.60 5.05 29.14
CA TRP A 49 5.58 4.02 28.77
C TRP A 49 6.94 4.62 28.41
N GLY A 50 7.05 5.96 28.32
CA GLY A 50 8.29 6.69 28.06
C GLY A 50 8.90 6.44 26.67
N ASP A 51 10.14 6.92 26.47
CA ASP A 51 10.87 6.86 25.20
C ASP A 51 11.02 5.44 24.63
N ILE A 52 10.85 4.43 25.48
CA ILE A 52 10.80 3.00 25.13
C ILE A 52 9.69 2.70 24.12
N ALA A 53 8.58 3.42 24.15
CA ALA A 53 7.46 3.26 23.21
C ALA A 53 7.86 3.60 21.76
N LEU A 54 8.68 4.64 21.59
CA LEU A 54 9.11 5.15 20.29
C LEU A 54 10.38 4.46 19.78
N THR A 55 11.32 4.17 20.67
CA THR A 55 12.62 3.58 20.34
C THR A 55 12.64 2.06 20.37
N GLY A 56 11.79 1.42 21.19
CA GLY A 56 11.74 -0.03 21.33
C GLY A 56 13.01 -0.63 21.91
N GLU A 57 13.60 0.03 22.92
CA GLU A 57 14.87 -0.36 23.58
C GLU A 57 16.07 -0.46 22.63
N ARG A 58 16.05 0.27 21.52
CA ARG A 58 17.13 0.29 20.51
C ARG A 58 17.69 1.69 20.40
N ASP A 59 19.00 1.79 20.17
CA ASP A 59 19.71 3.07 19.94
C ASP A 59 19.15 3.85 18.74
N PHE A 60 18.50 3.15 17.81
CA PHE A 60 17.86 3.73 16.63
C PHE A 60 16.33 3.70 16.77
N PRO A 61 15.62 4.82 16.58
CA PRO A 61 14.17 4.91 16.76
C PRO A 61 13.42 4.00 15.78
N TYR A 62 12.90 2.89 16.29
CA TYR A 62 12.29 1.85 15.47
C TYR A 62 11.00 2.31 14.75
N CYS A 63 10.35 3.35 15.29
CA CYS A 63 9.17 3.92 14.67
C CYS A 63 9.40 4.50 13.27
N ILE A 64 10.62 4.95 12.97
CA ILE A 64 10.97 5.52 11.67
C ILE A 64 11.02 4.42 10.59
N ILE A 65 11.47 3.22 10.94
CA ILE A 65 11.54 2.08 10.02
C ILE A 65 10.16 1.70 9.50
N SER A 66 9.15 1.57 10.36
CA SER A 66 7.76 1.34 9.93
C SER A 66 7.27 2.41 8.95
N LEU A 67 7.63 3.68 9.21
CA LEU A 67 7.19 4.81 8.40
C LEU A 67 7.83 4.77 7.00
N THR A 68 9.15 4.66 6.94
CA THR A 68 9.90 4.72 5.67
C THR A 68 9.73 3.45 4.86
N ALA A 69 9.81 2.27 5.49
CA ALA A 69 9.72 0.99 4.78
C ALA A 69 8.34 0.81 4.12
N SER A 70 7.26 1.18 4.82
CA SER A 70 5.90 1.11 4.27
C SER A 70 5.70 2.09 3.11
N PHE A 71 6.25 3.30 3.20
CA PHE A 71 6.11 4.29 2.14
C PHE A 71 6.80 3.86 0.85
N PHE A 72 8.05 3.41 0.95
CA PHE A 72 8.79 2.89 -0.20
C PHE A 72 8.17 1.59 -0.73
N GLY A 73 7.74 0.68 0.16
CA GLY A 73 7.08 -0.56 -0.20
C GLY A 73 5.77 -0.35 -0.99
N PHE A 74 4.94 0.61 -0.58
CA PHE A 74 3.71 0.96 -1.29
C PHE A 74 3.99 1.48 -2.70
N ILE A 75 4.95 2.40 -2.85
CA ILE A 75 5.32 2.99 -4.15
C ILE A 75 5.85 1.91 -5.09
N LEU A 76 6.79 1.09 -4.61
CA LEU A 76 7.36 -0.01 -5.38
C LEU A 76 6.31 -1.04 -5.77
N GLY A 77 5.44 -1.44 -4.85
CA GLY A 77 4.36 -2.39 -5.11
C GLY A 77 3.36 -1.88 -6.16
N ALA A 78 2.93 -0.63 -6.05
CA ALA A 78 2.03 0.01 -7.01
C ALA A 78 2.67 0.12 -8.41
N PHE A 79 3.95 0.50 -8.46
CA PHE A 79 4.71 0.56 -9.71
C PHE A 79 4.85 -0.82 -10.36
N ALA A 80 5.23 -1.83 -9.57
CA ALA A 80 5.37 -3.21 -10.03
C ALA A 80 4.04 -3.75 -10.58
N TYR A 81 2.93 -3.57 -9.85
CA TYR A 81 1.62 -4.01 -10.33
C TYR A 81 1.24 -3.35 -11.65
N SER A 82 1.45 -2.03 -11.77
CA SER A 82 1.11 -1.27 -12.97
C SER A 82 1.89 -1.72 -14.20
N LYS A 83 3.21 -1.96 -14.02
CA LYS A 83 4.11 -2.29 -15.12
C LYS A 83 4.07 -3.77 -15.50
N LEU A 84 4.05 -4.69 -14.53
CA LEU A 84 4.10 -6.12 -14.79
C LEU A 84 2.73 -6.69 -15.14
N ILE A 85 1.69 -6.28 -14.43
CA ILE A 85 0.35 -6.86 -14.60
C ILE A 85 -0.53 -5.89 -15.40
N GLY A 86 -0.71 -4.67 -14.91
CA GLY A 86 -1.64 -3.67 -15.47
C GLY A 86 -1.44 -3.42 -16.97
N TYR A 87 -0.20 -3.37 -17.44
CA TYR A 87 0.12 -3.15 -18.85
C TYR A 87 -0.29 -4.31 -19.77
N HIS A 88 -0.30 -5.55 -19.25
CA HIS A 88 -0.63 -6.75 -20.01
C HIS A 88 -2.12 -7.09 -19.98
N LEU A 89 -2.95 -6.31 -19.28
CA LEU A 89 -4.40 -6.53 -19.26
C LEU A 89 -5.06 -6.04 -20.56
N PRO A 90 -5.94 -6.85 -21.18
CA PRO A 90 -6.62 -6.50 -22.44
C PRO A 90 -7.53 -5.27 -22.31
N ILE A 91 -7.98 -4.96 -21.09
CA ILE A 91 -8.77 -3.78 -20.77
C ILE A 91 -7.98 -2.50 -21.07
N MET A 92 -6.70 -2.42 -20.66
CA MET A 92 -5.86 -1.25 -20.93
C MET A 92 -5.53 -1.10 -22.42
N ALA A 93 -5.29 -2.22 -23.11
CA ALA A 93 -5.10 -2.22 -24.57
C ALA A 93 -6.33 -1.67 -25.31
N ASN A 94 -7.54 -2.08 -24.91
CA ASN A 94 -8.79 -1.59 -25.51
C ASN A 94 -9.06 -0.11 -25.19
N GLN A 95 -8.75 0.36 -23.97
CA GLN A 95 -8.87 1.78 -23.61
C GLN A 95 -7.90 2.65 -24.43
N ASN A 96 -6.64 2.24 -24.58
CA ASN A 96 -5.68 2.94 -25.44
C ASN A 96 -6.15 3.03 -26.89
N LYS A 97 -6.72 1.94 -27.43
CA LYS A 97 -7.29 1.93 -28.78
C LYS A 97 -8.45 2.92 -28.92
N LYS A 98 -9.35 2.98 -27.93
CA LYS A 98 -10.47 3.96 -27.89
C LYS A 98 -9.98 5.41 -27.81
N ILE A 99 -8.98 5.69 -26.97
CA ILE A 99 -8.40 7.03 -26.84
C ILE A 99 -7.77 7.47 -28.16
N LYS A 100 -6.98 6.60 -28.80
CA LYS A 100 -6.35 6.88 -30.09
C LYS A 100 -7.39 7.18 -31.18
N ALA A 101 -8.45 6.38 -31.26
CA ALA A 101 -9.55 6.61 -32.19
C ALA A 101 -10.27 7.95 -31.94
N LYS A 102 -10.51 8.32 -30.67
CA LYS A 102 -11.13 9.60 -30.30
C LYS A 102 -10.28 10.81 -30.65
N ILE A 103 -8.94 10.71 -30.50
CA ILE A 103 -8.01 11.77 -30.91
C ILE A 103 -8.03 11.97 -32.43
N ILE A 104 -7.98 10.87 -33.19
CA ILE A 104 -8.03 10.93 -34.66
C ILE A 104 -9.34 11.57 -35.13
N GLN A 105 -10.47 11.17 -34.54
CA GLN A 105 -11.77 11.77 -34.87
C GLN A 105 -11.80 13.27 -34.53
N LYS A 106 -11.23 13.69 -33.39
CA LYS A 106 -11.16 15.11 -33.01
C LYS A 106 -10.29 15.93 -33.96
N ASN A 107 -9.20 15.37 -34.46
CA ASN A 107 -8.31 16.04 -35.41
C ASN A 107 -8.92 16.15 -36.82
N ASN A 108 -9.80 15.23 -37.22
CA ASN A 108 -10.49 15.28 -38.51
C ASN A 108 -11.74 16.17 -38.53
N MET A 109 -12.20 16.67 -37.37
CA MET A 109 -13.31 17.64 -37.26
C MET A 109 -12.84 19.07 -37.04
N LYS A 110 -11.52 19.29 -36.96
CA LYS A 110 -10.89 20.62 -37.02
C LYS A 110 -10.36 20.85 -38.43
#